data_AF-A0A3Q1GX21-F1
#
_entry.id   AF-A0A3Q1GX21-F1
#
_cell.length_a   1.000
_cell.length_b   1.000
_cell.length_c   1.000
_cell.angle_alpha   90.00
_cell.angle_beta   90.00
_cell.angle_gamma   90.00
#
_symmetry.space_group_name_H-M   'P 1'
#
loop_
_entity.id
_entity.type
_entity.pdbx_description
1 polymer ?
#
loop_
_entity_poly.entity_id
_entity_poly.type
_entity_poly.pdbx_seq_one_letter_code
_entity_poly.pdbx_strand_id
1 'polypeptide(L)'
;MAFNLTSRLLTHHLKSCRVAFSTVGSSGRLSVEHDRHNRRFTVNPGSGAGAHECAVLHYSFIGNKEVDLMSTFVPETFRGQGVAALLSQAALDFVVEENLKARISCWYIKKYIEENPQQQYKDIVIT
;
A
#
# COMPACT_ATOMS: atom_id res chain seq x y z
N MET A 1 52.87 -15.09 -19.25
CA MET A 1 51.75 -15.72 -19.98
C MET A 1 50.85 -16.37 -18.94
N ALA A 2 49.55 -16.19 -18.83
CA ALA A 2 48.58 -15.28 -19.42
C ALA A 2 47.41 -15.20 -18.41
N PHE A 3 46.81 -14.02 -18.24
CA PHE A 3 45.57 -13.83 -17.50
C PHE A 3 44.42 -14.34 -18.37
N ASN A 4 43.51 -15.16 -17.82
CA ASN A 4 42.24 -15.45 -18.47
C ASN A 4 41.06 -15.06 -17.58
N LEU A 5 40.33 -14.10 -18.13
CA LEU A 5 39.05 -13.51 -17.79
C LEU A 5 37.91 -14.48 -18.16
N THR A 6 36.87 -14.61 -17.34
CA THR A 6 35.43 -14.72 -17.71
C THR A 6 34.63 -14.89 -16.41
N SER A 7 34.01 -13.84 -15.86
CA SER A 7 32.72 -13.26 -16.25
C SER A 7 31.50 -14.15 -15.99
N ARG A 8 30.76 -13.73 -14.95
CA ARG A 8 29.29 -13.65 -14.79
C ARG A 8 28.45 -14.89 -15.17
N LEU A 9 27.80 -15.45 -14.16
CA LEU A 9 26.37 -15.80 -14.17
C LEU A 9 25.90 -16.09 -12.73
N LEU A 10 25.69 -15.04 -11.94
CA LEU A 10 24.91 -15.11 -10.71
C LEU A 10 23.47 -14.78 -11.09
N THR A 11 22.69 -15.82 -11.35
CA THR A 11 21.24 -15.74 -11.44
C THR A 11 20.68 -15.40 -10.07
N HIS A 12 20.65 -14.10 -9.74
CA HIS A 12 19.82 -13.61 -8.65
C HIS A 12 18.36 -13.71 -9.09
N HIS A 13 17.77 -14.88 -8.84
CA HIS A 13 16.35 -15.11 -8.92
C HIS A 13 15.70 -14.32 -7.78
N LEU A 14 15.42 -13.03 -8.02
CA LEU A 14 14.58 -12.20 -7.16
C LEU A 14 13.16 -12.78 -7.24
N LYS A 15 12.93 -13.80 -6.42
CA LYS A 15 11.61 -14.35 -6.13
C LYS A 15 10.89 -13.28 -5.32
N SER A 16 10.24 -12.38 -6.05
CA SER A 16 9.25 -11.44 -5.51
C SER A 16 8.18 -12.27 -4.79
N CYS A 17 8.28 -12.33 -3.48
CA CYS A 17 7.22 -12.86 -2.64
C CYS A 17 6.07 -11.86 -2.72
N ARG A 18 5.15 -12.07 -3.66
CA ARG A 18 3.81 -11.49 -3.59
C ARG A 18 3.13 -12.09 -2.37
N VAL A 19 3.24 -11.42 -1.22
CA VAL A 19 2.46 -11.77 -0.03
C VAL A 19 1.06 -11.21 -0.25
N ALA A 20 0.14 -12.07 -0.69
CA ALA A 20 -1.27 -11.74 -0.76
C ALA A 20 -1.86 -11.87 0.64
N PHE A 21 -1.93 -10.76 1.39
CA PHE A 21 -2.66 -10.72 2.64
C PHE A 21 -4.16 -10.74 2.35
N SER A 22 -4.79 -11.89 2.58
CA SER A 22 -6.24 -12.07 2.45
C SER A 22 -6.87 -12.04 3.84
N THR A 23 -7.32 -10.87 4.29
CA THR A 23 -8.20 -10.78 5.46
C THR A 23 -9.61 -11.23 5.04
N VAL A 24 -10.05 -12.37 5.58
CA VAL A 24 -11.35 -12.98 5.23
C VAL A 24 -12.47 -12.30 6.01
N GLY A 25 -13.27 -11.50 5.30
CA GLY A 25 -14.62 -11.07 5.68
C GLY A 25 -15.59 -11.42 4.56
N SER A 26 -16.65 -12.17 4.85
CA SER A 26 -17.56 -12.73 3.85
C SER A 26 -18.66 -11.72 3.47
N SER A 27 -18.45 -10.98 2.38
CA SER A 27 -19.46 -10.47 1.41
C SER A 27 -18.74 -9.68 0.32
N GLY A 28 -18.36 -10.35 -0.77
CA GLY A 28 -17.49 -9.79 -1.83
C GLY A 28 -16.05 -9.62 -1.36
N ARG A 29 -15.10 -10.39 -1.90
CA ARG A 29 -13.68 -10.27 -1.54
C ARG A 29 -13.08 -9.00 -2.16
N LEU A 30 -13.37 -7.85 -1.57
CA LEU A 30 -12.66 -6.62 -1.91
C LEU A 30 -11.20 -6.80 -1.48
N SER A 31 -10.31 -6.89 -2.45
CA SER A 31 -8.87 -7.02 -2.23
C SER A 31 -8.20 -5.69 -2.53
N VAL A 32 -7.25 -5.31 -1.69
CA VAL A 32 -6.37 -4.16 -1.96
C VAL A 32 -5.20 -4.66 -2.81
N GLU A 33 -4.94 -3.98 -3.92
CA GLU A 33 -3.76 -4.15 -4.74
C GLU A 33 -2.78 -3.01 -4.48
N HIS A 34 -1.52 -3.34 -4.21
CA HIS A 34 -0.45 -2.35 -4.03
C HIS A 34 0.40 -2.24 -5.30
N ASP A 35 0.22 -1.14 -6.03
CA ASP A 35 1.05 -0.78 -7.17
C ASP A 35 2.19 0.15 -6.70
N ARG A 36 3.33 -0.45 -6.40
CA ARG A 36 4.53 0.26 -5.95
C ARG A 36 5.12 1.20 -7.01
N HIS A 37 4.97 0.86 -8.29
CA HIS A 37 5.51 1.68 -9.38
C HIS A 37 4.76 3.00 -9.48
N ASN A 38 3.43 2.92 -9.44
CA ASN A 38 2.55 4.09 -9.47
C ASN A 38 2.25 4.66 -8.08
N ARG A 39 2.89 4.12 -7.03
CA ARG A 39 2.79 4.53 -5.62
C ARG A 39 1.35 4.70 -5.16
N ARG A 40 0.55 3.65 -5.37
CA ARG A 40 -0.86 3.65 -5.01
C ARG A 40 -1.35 2.31 -4.52
N PHE A 41 -2.40 2.36 -3.70
CA PHE A 41 -3.20 1.21 -3.31
C PHE A 41 -4.56 1.34 -3.98
N THR A 42 -5.09 0.25 -4.51
CA THR A 42 -6.38 0.27 -5.23
C THR A 42 -7.30 -0.87 -4.82
N VAL A 43 -8.60 -0.63 -4.90
CA VAL A 43 -9.63 -1.67 -4.80
C VAL A 43 -10.47 -1.61 -6.07
N ASN A 44 -10.55 -2.73 -6.79
CA ASN A 44 -11.25 -2.85 -8.06
C ASN A 44 -12.67 -3.42 -7.85
N PRO A 45 -13.71 -2.91 -8.54
CA PRO A 45 -15.07 -3.41 -8.39
C PRO A 45 -15.30 -4.65 -9.25
N GLY A 46 -14.65 -5.78 -8.91
CA GLY A 46 -14.88 -7.06 -9.59
C GLY A 46 -14.71 -7.05 -11.12
N SER A 47 -15.11 -8.14 -11.78
CA SER A 47 -14.99 -8.30 -13.24
C SER A 47 -16.10 -7.53 -13.97
N GLY A 48 -15.74 -6.46 -14.67
CA GLY A 48 -16.65 -5.75 -15.60
C GLY A 48 -16.75 -4.23 -15.39
N ALA A 49 -16.21 -3.70 -14.29
CA ALA A 49 -16.17 -2.26 -14.03
C ALA A 49 -14.96 -1.59 -14.71
N GLY A 50 -15.14 -0.35 -15.17
CA GLY A 50 -14.07 0.42 -15.82
C GLY A 50 -13.01 0.89 -14.82
N ALA A 51 -11.78 1.17 -15.27
CA ALA A 51 -10.69 1.66 -14.41
C ALA A 51 -11.01 2.95 -13.63
N HIS A 52 -12.03 3.70 -14.07
CA HIS A 52 -12.52 4.92 -13.42
C HIS A 52 -13.37 4.66 -12.18
N GLU A 53 -13.74 3.40 -11.92
CA GLU A 53 -14.59 3.02 -10.80
C GLU A 53 -13.81 2.48 -9.61
N CYS A 54 -12.47 2.53 -9.64
CA CYS A 54 -11.62 1.98 -8.59
C CYS A 54 -11.42 2.96 -7.42
N ALA A 55 -11.47 2.46 -6.19
CA ALA A 55 -11.02 3.24 -5.03
C ALA A 55 -9.50 3.26 -5.00
N VAL A 56 -8.91 4.38 -4.58
CA VAL A 56 -7.45 4.58 -4.64
C VAL A 56 -6.92 5.39 -3.47
N LEU A 57 -5.75 5.00 -2.96
CA LEU A 57 -4.94 5.79 -2.04
C LEU A 57 -3.57 6.05 -2.67
N HIS A 58 -3.11 7.30 -2.64
CA HIS A 58 -1.80 7.69 -3.18
C HIS A 58 -0.80 8.03 -2.08
N TYR A 59 0.47 7.68 -2.33
CA TYR A 59 1.59 8.09 -1.49
C TYR A 59 2.79 8.56 -2.33
N SER A 60 3.73 9.23 -1.68
CA SER A 60 5.01 9.61 -2.27
C SER A 60 6.15 9.38 -1.30
N PHE A 61 7.37 9.18 -1.81
CA PHE A 61 8.57 9.24 -0.97
C PHE A 61 8.98 10.70 -0.81
N ILE A 62 9.19 11.12 0.43
CA ILE A 62 9.57 12.51 0.78
C ILE A 62 10.98 12.61 1.37
N GLY A 63 11.63 11.47 1.60
CA GLY A 63 12.97 11.39 2.16
C GLY A 63 13.50 9.97 2.13
N ASN A 64 14.65 9.77 2.79
CA ASN A 64 15.20 8.43 2.95
C ASN A 64 14.38 7.65 3.97
N LYS A 65 13.73 6.57 3.53
CA LYS A 65 12.79 5.77 4.34
C LYS A 65 11.59 6.56 4.88
N GLU A 66 11.22 7.64 4.20
CA GLU A 66 10.09 8.48 4.59
C GLU A 66 9.09 8.59 3.45
N VAL A 67 7.82 8.39 3.77
CA VAL A 67 6.71 8.56 2.83
C VAL A 67 5.69 9.58 3.34
N ASP A 68 4.92 10.13 2.41
CA ASP A 68 3.71 10.89 2.72
C ASP A 68 2.49 10.15 2.19
N LEU A 69 1.54 9.84 3.08
CA LEU A 69 0.25 9.25 2.72
C LEU A 69 -0.73 10.39 2.41
N MET A 70 -0.94 10.65 1.11
CA MET A 70 -1.42 11.94 0.61
C MET A 70 -2.94 12.04 0.50
N SER A 71 -3.58 11.08 -0.19
CA SER A 71 -4.98 11.19 -0.55
C SER A 71 -5.63 9.82 -0.65
N THR A 72 -6.92 9.77 -0.32
CA THR A 72 -7.78 8.60 -0.51
C THR A 72 -9.01 9.05 -1.28
N PHE A 73 -9.40 8.32 -2.32
CA PHE A 73 -10.61 8.53 -3.09
C PHE A 73 -11.40 7.23 -3.16
N VAL A 74 -12.69 7.30 -2.82
CA VAL A 74 -13.61 6.16 -2.86
C VAL A 74 -14.83 6.55 -3.70
N PRO A 75 -14.98 5.95 -4.89
CA PRO A 75 -16.17 6.08 -5.74
C PRO A 75 -17.47 5.75 -4.99
N GLU A 76 -18.58 6.30 -5.47
CA GLU A 76 -19.90 6.10 -4.86
C GLU A 76 -20.29 4.64 -4.71
N THR A 77 -19.98 3.84 -5.71
CA THR A 77 -20.22 2.38 -5.76
C THR A 77 -19.56 1.63 -4.59
N PHE A 78 -18.55 2.21 -3.94
CA PHE A 78 -17.83 1.62 -2.81
C PHE A 78 -18.15 2.26 -1.45
N ARG A 79 -18.94 3.33 -1.42
CA ARG A 79 -19.28 3.99 -0.15
C ARG A 79 -20.11 3.05 0.73
N GLY A 80 -19.95 3.18 2.05
CA GLY A 80 -20.63 2.33 3.04
C GLY A 80 -20.03 0.92 3.21
N GLN A 81 -19.03 0.54 2.42
CA GLN A 81 -18.44 -0.82 2.44
C GLN A 81 -17.08 -0.90 3.17
N GLY A 82 -16.66 0.18 3.85
CA GLY A 82 -15.39 0.20 4.58
C GLY A 82 -14.12 0.26 3.69
N VAL A 83 -14.25 0.52 2.38
CA VAL A 83 -13.12 0.52 1.44
C VAL A 83 -12.02 1.54 1.79
N ALA A 84 -12.40 2.72 2.28
CA ALA A 84 -11.42 3.71 2.72
C ALA A 84 -10.59 3.20 3.90
N ALA A 85 -11.20 2.49 4.85
CA ALA A 85 -10.51 1.88 5.99
C ALA A 85 -9.56 0.76 5.53
N LEU A 86 -9.99 -0.08 4.58
CA LEU A 86 -9.14 -1.12 3.98
C LEU A 86 -7.89 -0.53 3.30
N LEU A 87 -8.07 0.54 2.52
CA LEU A 87 -6.96 1.25 1.89
C LEU A 87 -6.01 1.85 2.92
N SER A 88 -6.54 2.53 3.94
CA SER A 88 -5.74 3.13 5.02
C SER A 88 -4.93 2.08 5.77
N GLN A 89 -5.55 0.95 6.10
CA GLN A 89 -4.89 -0.16 6.78
C GLN A 89 -3.73 -0.69 5.94
N ALA A 90 -3.98 -1.04 4.67
CA ALA A 90 -2.95 -1.57 3.79
C ALA A 90 -1.77 -0.59 3.58
N ALA A 91 -2.06 0.70 3.52
CA ALA A 91 -1.02 1.73 3.42
C ALA A 91 -0.17 1.85 4.68
N LEU A 92 -0.77 1.76 5.87
CA LEU A 92 -0.06 1.81 7.15
C LEU A 92 0.75 0.53 7.39
N ASP A 93 0.16 -0.63 7.11
CA ASP A 93 0.84 -1.92 7.18
C ASP A 93 2.09 -1.94 6.30
N PHE A 94 2.01 -1.45 5.07
CA PHE A 94 3.17 -1.27 4.19
C PHE A 94 4.28 -0.42 4.83
N VAL A 95 3.94 0.67 5.51
CA VAL A 95 4.94 1.54 6.17
C VAL A 95 5.62 0.80 7.32
N VAL A 96 4.86 0.03 8.11
CA VAL A 96 5.40 -0.78 9.20
C VAL A 96 6.32 -1.88 8.66
N GLU A 97 5.83 -2.67 7.69
CA GLU A 97 6.53 -3.83 7.12
C GLU A 97 7.87 -3.45 6.47
N GLU A 98 7.90 -2.31 5.78
CA GLU A 98 9.11 -1.81 5.12
C GLU A 98 10.02 -0.99 6.04
N ASN A 99 9.66 -0.88 7.33
CA ASN A 99 10.38 -0.09 8.33
C ASN A 99 10.60 1.37 7.87
N LEU A 100 9.51 1.98 7.39
CA LEU A 100 9.43 3.36 6.95
C LEU A 100 8.85 4.26 8.04
N LYS A 101 9.00 5.57 7.86
CA LYS A 101 8.26 6.60 8.59
C LYS A 101 7.26 7.29 7.66
N ALA A 102 6.13 7.73 8.21
CA ALA A 102 5.05 8.32 7.43
C ALA A 102 4.64 9.69 7.95
N ARG A 103 4.70 10.69 7.07
CA ARG A 103 3.88 11.91 7.20
C ARG A 103 2.47 11.57 6.74
N ILE A 104 1.46 12.04 7.48
CA ILE A 104 0.06 11.79 7.13
C ILE A 104 -0.56 13.10 6.63
N SER A 105 -0.60 13.33 5.32
CA SER A 105 -1.31 14.50 4.76
C SER A 105 -2.80 14.26 4.57
N CYS A 106 -3.20 13.00 4.34
CA CYS A 106 -4.61 12.65 4.17
C CYS A 106 -5.39 12.76 5.49
N TRP A 107 -6.39 13.64 5.52
CA TRP A 107 -7.26 13.80 6.69
C TRP A 107 -7.96 12.51 7.11
N TYR A 108 -8.36 11.67 6.15
CA TYR A 108 -9.06 10.42 6.44
C TYR A 108 -8.15 9.40 7.11
N ILE A 109 -6.88 9.33 6.72
CA ILE A 109 -5.92 8.41 7.33
C ILE A 109 -5.60 8.87 8.76
N LYS A 110 -5.50 10.19 9.02
CA LYS A 110 -5.39 10.71 10.40
C LYS A 110 -6.57 10.23 11.25
N LYS A 111 -7.79 10.46 10.75
CA LYS A 111 -9.02 10.02 11.40
C LYS A 111 -9.02 8.50 11.64
N TYR A 112 -8.60 7.71 10.66
CA TYR A 112 -8.52 6.24 10.78
C TYR A 112 -7.59 5.81 11.92
N ILE A 113 -6.41 6.43 12.06
CA ILE A 113 -5.46 6.16 13.15
C ILE A 113 -6.05 6.55 14.51
N GLU A 114 -6.76 7.67 14.59
CA GLU A 114 -7.44 8.13 15.81
C GLU A 114 -8.55 7.17 16.24
N GLU A 115 -9.35 6.68 15.29
CA GLU A 115 -10.45 5.74 15.53
C GLU A 115 -9.96 4.29 15.75
N ASN A 116 -8.76 3.95 15.27
CA ASN A 116 -8.15 2.61 15.37
C ASN A 116 -6.73 2.71 15.96
N PRO A 117 -6.60 3.10 17.25
CA PRO A 117 -5.30 3.38 17.83
C PRO A 117 -4.49 2.09 18.05
N GLN A 118 -3.58 1.82 17.13
CA GLN A 118 -2.58 0.76 17.27
C GLN A 118 -1.20 1.38 17.55
N GLN A 119 -0.45 0.78 18.47
CA GLN A 119 0.85 1.32 18.88
C GLN A 119 1.83 1.40 17.69
N GLN A 120 1.88 0.35 16.88
CA GLN A 120 2.74 0.28 15.68
C GLN A 120 2.51 1.43 14.70
N TYR A 121 1.27 1.90 14.53
CA TYR A 121 0.97 3.03 13.65
C TYR A 121 1.44 4.35 14.25
N LYS A 122 1.31 4.53 15.57
CA LYS A 122 1.81 5.74 16.25
C LYS A 122 3.32 5.85 16.13
N ASP A 123 4.03 4.72 16.20
CA ASP A 123 5.49 4.69 16.18
C ASP A 123 6.08 5.05 14.81
N ILE A 124 5.32 4.88 13.71
CA ILE A 124 5.75 5.22 12.35
C ILE A 124 5.38 6.65 11.93
N VAL A 125 4.42 7.30 12.58
CA VAL A 125 3.98 8.64 12.20
C VAL A 125 5.03 9.68 12.59
N ILE A 126 5.42 10.52 11.63
CA ILE A 126 6.25 11.70 11.82
C ILE A 126 5.40 12.96 11.63
N THR A 127 5.64 13.95 12.51
CA THR A 127 4.91 15.23 12.54
C THR A 127 5.56 16.25 11.63
#